data_AF-A0A972AVU4-F1
#
_entry.id   AF-A0A972AVU4-F1
#
_cell.length_a   1.000
_cell.length_b   1.000
_cell.length_c   1.000
_cell.angle_alpha   90.00
_cell.angle_beta   90.00
_cell.angle_gamma   90.00
#
_symmetry.space_group_name_H-M   'P 1'
#
loop_
_entity.id
_entity.type
_entity.pdbx_description
1 polymer ?
#
loop_
_entity_poly.entity_id
_entity_poly.type
_entity_poly.pdbx_seq_one_letter_code
_entity_poly.pdbx_strand_id
1 'polypeptide(L)'
;MKNTVKSDVASDNSVTGISSALLSGTFFRPSEFVTTTYSALSYTDSIVELAFEALAPYFAGDPLFMQLPEICYETFDFPIALVPTVPNCKVLELFGGPGASCSDFGARFIARMVSRLDPASSLCAAVRTLAEANSFVCAFGGMKQVLYLDCPSSAVPSSLPENIVISDKIPDDAIAVDWRNTAFILGLSIPFVYAALHDAIEADRAFHSKEVFFSNFVISQSHPELLEAVLFARSLGAPIGKIAVAESVSHEISDFLSGRCDAPESLSGLRLLFSDKELRESLAAWSASDAEIEASFVRSLDKAGYVLPNKESAACEAVRFLHFPVQQSIVVMAELDASAD
;
A
#
# COMPACT_ATOMS: atom_id res chain seq x y z
N MET A 1 -7.53 -11.77 -29.10
CA MET A 1 -8.62 -10.78 -29.28
C MET A 1 -8.67 -9.95 -28.04
N LYS A 2 -8.55 -8.63 -28.18
CA LYS A 2 -8.56 -7.64 -27.11
C LYS A 2 -9.95 -7.63 -26.46
N ASN A 3 -10.05 -8.00 -25.19
CA ASN A 3 -11.21 -7.67 -24.36
C ASN A 3 -10.81 -6.53 -23.43
N THR A 4 -10.90 -5.32 -23.97
CA THR A 4 -11.05 -4.09 -23.21
C THR A 4 -12.37 -4.19 -22.44
N VAL A 5 -12.30 -4.50 -21.15
CA VAL A 5 -13.46 -4.37 -20.25
C VAL A 5 -13.63 -2.90 -19.95
N LYS A 6 -14.84 -2.40 -20.19
CA LYS A 6 -15.25 -1.04 -19.90
C LYS A 6 -15.02 -0.71 -18.43
N SER A 7 -14.15 0.26 -18.20
CA SER A 7 -14.01 1.05 -16.99
C SER A 7 -15.22 1.99 -16.83
N ASP A 8 -16.41 1.44 -16.59
CA ASP A 8 -17.57 2.25 -16.21
C ASP A 8 -17.74 2.19 -14.68
N VAL A 9 -16.79 2.80 -13.96
CA VAL A 9 -16.97 3.21 -12.55
C VAL A 9 -16.81 4.73 -12.49
N ALA A 10 -17.83 5.45 -12.94
CA ALA A 10 -18.04 6.86 -12.62
C ALA A 10 -19.51 7.20 -12.85
N SER A 11 -20.29 7.43 -11.79
CA SER A 11 -21.42 8.40 -11.78
C SER A 11 -22.17 8.57 -10.45
N ASP A 12 -21.59 8.23 -9.29
CA ASP A 12 -22.08 8.78 -8.01
C ASP A 12 -20.97 8.87 -6.95
N ASN A 13 -20.28 10.01 -6.88
CA ASN A 13 -19.17 10.26 -5.94
C ASN A 13 -19.66 10.72 -4.55
N SER A 14 -20.86 10.32 -4.13
CA SER A 14 -21.44 10.72 -2.84
C SER A 14 -21.61 9.58 -1.84
N VAL A 15 -20.75 8.56 -1.90
CA VAL A 15 -20.76 7.48 -0.90
C VAL A 15 -20.30 8.03 0.45
N THR A 16 -21.25 8.12 1.38
CA THR A 16 -21.06 8.64 2.74
C THR A 16 -20.61 7.51 3.67
N GLY A 17 -19.33 7.12 3.58
CA GLY A 17 -18.69 6.23 4.56
C GLY A 17 -17.91 5.07 3.95
N ILE A 18 -16.87 4.63 4.67
CA ILE A 18 -15.93 3.61 4.23
C ILE A 18 -16.63 2.26 4.02
N SER A 19 -17.54 1.88 4.91
CA SER A 19 -18.29 0.63 4.80
C SER A 19 -19.17 0.59 3.55
N SER A 20 -19.82 1.71 3.20
CA SER A 20 -20.63 1.79 1.99
C SER A 20 -19.77 1.75 0.71
N ALA A 21 -18.58 2.35 0.75
CA ALA A 21 -17.65 2.31 -0.38
C ALA A 21 -17.11 0.90 -0.60
N LEU A 22 -16.76 0.21 0.49
CA LEU A 22 -16.37 -1.19 0.46
C LEU A 22 -17.48 -2.06 -0.19
N LEU A 23 -18.71 -2.01 0.33
CA LEU A 23 -19.82 -2.84 -0.17
C LEU A 23 -20.19 -2.56 -1.63
N SER A 24 -20.01 -1.32 -2.09
CA SER A 24 -20.28 -0.95 -3.50
C SER A 24 -19.10 -1.20 -4.43
N GLY A 25 -17.94 -1.61 -3.91
CA GLY A 25 -16.69 -1.70 -4.68
C GLY A 25 -16.24 -0.35 -5.25
N THR A 26 -16.66 0.76 -4.63
CA THR A 26 -16.34 2.11 -5.07
C THR A 26 -15.24 2.73 -4.22
N PHE A 27 -14.69 3.82 -4.73
CA PHE A 27 -13.67 4.59 -4.04
C PHE A 27 -14.32 5.60 -3.07
N PHE A 28 -13.99 5.50 -1.78
CA PHE A 28 -14.31 6.52 -0.78
C PHE A 28 -13.32 7.68 -0.89
N ARG A 29 -13.84 8.86 -1.21
CA ARG A 29 -13.10 10.11 -1.11
C ARG A 29 -13.56 10.87 0.14
N PRO A 30 -12.68 11.13 1.14
CA PRO A 30 -13.04 12.00 2.24
C PRO A 30 -13.33 13.42 1.73
N SER A 31 -14.33 14.09 2.30
CA SER A 31 -14.68 15.48 1.95
C SER A 31 -13.54 16.44 2.26
N GLU A 32 -12.83 16.18 3.36
CA GLU A 32 -11.57 16.82 3.74
C GLU A 32 -10.66 15.76 4.37
N PHE A 33 -9.35 15.84 4.08
CA PHE A 33 -8.38 15.02 4.81
C PHE A 33 -8.24 15.60 6.22
N VAL A 34 -8.54 14.79 7.23
CA VAL A 34 -8.31 15.16 8.62
C VAL A 34 -6.80 15.16 8.83
N THR A 35 -6.19 16.35 8.75
CA THR A 35 -4.76 16.50 8.98
C THR A 35 -4.49 16.49 10.48
N THR A 36 -4.30 15.32 11.04
CA THR A 36 -3.70 15.20 12.38
C THR A 36 -2.24 15.59 12.24
N THR A 37 -1.81 16.70 12.83
CA THR A 37 -0.37 17.02 12.85
C THR A 37 0.35 15.85 13.52
N TYR A 38 1.50 15.40 13.02
CA TYR A 38 2.21 14.26 13.61
C TYR A 38 2.53 14.43 15.12
N SER A 39 2.58 15.67 15.61
CA SER A 39 2.70 15.99 17.05
C SER A 39 1.45 15.69 17.89
N ALA A 40 0.30 15.48 17.24
CA ALA A 40 -0.98 15.14 17.85
C ALA A 40 -1.28 13.63 17.81
N LEU A 41 -0.51 12.84 17.04
CA LEU A 41 -0.53 11.38 17.17
C LEU A 41 0.23 11.02 18.44
N SER A 42 -0.38 10.22 19.31
CA SER A 42 0.29 9.77 20.52
C SER A 42 1.45 8.89 20.08
N TYR A 43 2.67 9.17 20.53
CA TYR A 43 3.76 8.22 20.29
C TYR A 43 3.42 6.90 20.96
N THR A 44 3.19 5.89 20.15
CA THR A 44 2.97 4.51 20.54
C THR A 44 3.89 3.62 19.73
N ASP A 45 4.53 2.65 20.39
CA ASP A 45 5.28 1.60 19.70
C ASP A 45 4.33 0.52 19.12
N SER A 46 3.02 0.64 19.39
CA SER A 46 2.00 -0.28 18.89
C SER A 46 1.40 0.22 17.59
N ILE A 47 1.69 -0.48 16.49
CA ILE A 47 1.04 -0.22 15.20
C ILE A 47 -0.49 -0.33 15.27
N VAL A 48 -1.03 -1.19 16.14
CA VAL A 48 -2.47 -1.38 16.30
C VAL A 48 -3.12 -0.12 16.87
N GLU A 49 -2.51 0.48 17.89
CA GLU A 49 -2.99 1.74 18.49
C GLU A 49 -2.86 2.88 17.49
N LEU A 50 -1.73 2.97 16.80
CA LEU A 50 -1.50 3.97 15.75
C LEU A 50 -2.52 3.84 14.61
N ALA A 51 -2.82 2.61 14.18
CA ALA A 51 -3.82 2.36 13.15
C ALA A 51 -5.20 2.87 13.58
N PHE A 52 -5.61 2.57 14.82
CA PHE A 52 -6.88 3.07 15.34
C PHE A 52 -6.90 4.60 15.40
N GLU A 53 -5.86 5.24 15.98
CA GLU A 53 -5.79 6.70 16.06
C GLU A 53 -5.85 7.37 14.68
N ALA A 54 -5.12 6.83 13.70
CA ALA A 54 -5.06 7.36 12.35
C ALA A 54 -6.38 7.19 11.57
N LEU A 55 -7.08 6.06 11.76
CA LEU A 55 -8.27 5.71 10.99
C LEU A 55 -9.58 6.17 11.66
N ALA A 56 -9.63 6.29 12.99
CA ALA A 56 -10.85 6.64 13.73
C ALA A 56 -11.60 7.87 13.19
N PRO A 57 -10.94 8.98 12.77
CA PRO A 57 -11.63 10.12 12.20
C PRO A 57 -12.43 9.80 10.93
N TYR A 58 -11.96 8.85 10.12
CA TYR A 58 -12.61 8.46 8.87
C TYR A 58 -13.76 7.48 9.08
N PHE A 59 -13.77 6.78 10.21
CA PHE A 59 -14.88 5.92 10.63
C PHE A 59 -15.94 6.68 11.44
N ALA A 60 -15.83 8.00 11.62
CA ALA A 60 -16.82 8.78 12.37
C ALA A 60 -18.22 8.66 11.73
N GLY A 61 -19.15 8.04 12.45
CA GLY A 61 -20.51 7.76 11.94
C GLY A 61 -20.63 6.52 11.05
N ASP A 62 -19.52 5.82 10.77
CA ASP A 62 -19.51 4.54 10.06
C ASP A 62 -19.98 3.40 10.99
N PRO A 63 -20.78 2.42 10.49
CA PRO A 63 -21.26 1.31 11.31
C PRO A 63 -20.14 0.47 11.96
N LEU A 64 -18.93 0.48 11.39
CA LEU A 64 -17.79 -0.27 11.92
C LEU A 64 -16.97 0.50 12.95
N PHE A 65 -17.29 1.76 13.28
CA PHE A 65 -16.49 2.57 14.21
C PHE A 65 -16.19 1.84 15.54
N MET A 66 -17.21 1.23 16.15
CA MET A 66 -17.07 0.53 17.43
C MET A 66 -16.25 -0.76 17.35
N GLN A 67 -16.08 -1.30 16.14
CA GLN A 67 -15.36 -2.55 15.88
C GLN A 67 -13.95 -2.29 15.33
N LEU A 68 -13.63 -1.04 14.96
CA LEU A 68 -12.35 -0.64 14.39
C LEU A 68 -11.13 -1.07 15.23
N PRO A 69 -11.13 -0.99 16.59
CA PRO A 69 -9.99 -1.45 17.37
C PRO A 69 -9.66 -2.94 17.15
N GLU A 70 -10.68 -3.79 17.06
CA GLU A 70 -10.50 -5.22 16.83
C GLU A 70 -10.11 -5.51 15.39
N ILE A 71 -10.66 -4.77 14.41
CA ILE A 71 -10.24 -4.82 13.01
C ILE A 71 -8.75 -4.49 12.88
N CYS A 72 -8.27 -3.42 13.53
CA CYS A 72 -6.86 -3.05 13.54
C CYS A 72 -6.00 -4.15 14.19
N TYR A 73 -6.41 -4.67 15.34
CA TYR A 73 -5.68 -5.74 16.03
C TYR A 73 -5.53 -6.99 15.15
N GLU A 74 -6.61 -7.40 14.49
CA GLU A 74 -6.62 -8.58 13.62
C GLU A 74 -5.92 -8.34 12.27
N THR A 75 -5.80 -7.09 11.82
CA THR A 75 -5.15 -6.75 10.55
C THR A 75 -3.63 -6.68 10.71
N PHE A 76 -3.16 -6.05 11.78
CA PHE A 76 -1.73 -5.80 12.04
C PHE A 76 -1.16 -6.78 13.08
N ASP A 77 -1.44 -8.08 12.90
CA ASP A 77 -1.03 -9.18 13.79
C ASP A 77 0.32 -9.82 13.41
N PHE A 78 1.08 -9.18 12.53
CA PHE A 78 2.41 -9.59 12.10
C PHE A 78 3.37 -8.37 12.10
N PRO A 79 4.68 -8.58 12.25
CA PRO A 79 5.62 -7.49 12.45
C PRO A 79 5.80 -6.64 11.18
N ILE A 80 6.03 -5.34 11.38
CA ILE A 80 6.56 -4.44 10.35
C ILE A 80 8.01 -4.15 10.66
N ALA A 81 8.90 -4.53 9.74
CA ALA A 81 10.33 -4.31 9.92
C ALA A 81 10.76 -3.01 9.23
N LEU A 82 11.36 -2.12 10.03
CA LEU A 82 12.05 -0.92 9.56
C LEU A 82 13.54 -1.10 9.83
N VAL A 83 14.28 -1.59 8.83
CA VAL A 83 15.66 -2.08 8.97
C VAL A 83 16.64 -0.99 8.54
N PRO A 84 17.51 -0.49 9.44
CA PRO A 84 18.58 0.42 9.02
C PRO A 84 19.61 -0.31 8.15
N THR A 85 19.99 0.29 7.03
CA THR A 85 20.94 -0.31 6.07
C THR A 85 22.24 0.48 5.99
N VAL A 86 22.14 1.79 5.73
CA VAL A 86 23.28 2.74 5.74
C VAL A 86 22.88 3.99 6.55
N PRO A 87 23.81 4.88 6.94
CA PRO A 87 23.51 5.95 7.91
C PRO A 87 22.32 6.88 7.60
N ASN A 88 21.95 7.02 6.33
CA ASN A 88 20.81 7.82 5.88
C ASN A 88 19.72 7.01 5.15
N CYS A 89 19.69 5.70 5.38
CA CYS A 89 18.72 4.81 4.74
C CYS A 89 18.18 3.77 5.70
N LYS A 90 16.87 3.60 5.67
CA LYS A 90 16.18 2.43 6.21
C LYS A 90 15.43 1.72 5.10
N VAL A 91 15.11 0.47 5.34
CA VAL A 91 14.28 -0.37 4.48
C VAL A 91 12.99 -0.68 5.22
N LEU A 92 11.85 -0.44 4.59
CA LEU A 92 10.54 -0.82 5.09
C LEU A 92 10.13 -2.13 4.42
N GLU A 93 10.17 -3.23 5.15
CA GLU A 93 9.75 -4.55 4.66
C GLU A 93 8.25 -4.71 4.87
N LEU A 94 7.50 -4.86 3.77
CA LEU A 94 6.05 -5.04 3.78
C LEU A 94 5.61 -6.47 3.45
N PHE A 95 6.56 -7.39 3.31
CA PHE A 95 6.34 -8.79 2.92
C PHE A 95 6.36 -9.76 4.10
N GLY A 96 6.33 -9.27 5.34
CA GLY A 96 6.36 -10.12 6.55
C GLY A 96 5.05 -10.84 6.87
N GLY A 97 4.00 -10.60 6.09
CA GLY A 97 2.69 -11.21 6.26
C GLY A 97 2.56 -12.60 5.62
N PRO A 98 1.42 -13.28 5.83
CA PRO A 98 1.21 -14.65 5.35
C PRO A 98 1.21 -14.83 3.83
N GLY A 99 0.85 -13.79 3.08
CA GLY A 99 0.87 -13.76 1.62
C GLY A 99 2.22 -13.35 1.04
N ALA A 100 3.20 -13.02 1.89
CA ALA A 100 4.56 -12.58 1.54
C ALA A 100 4.60 -11.32 0.64
N SER A 101 3.61 -10.45 0.77
CA SER A 101 3.55 -9.18 0.04
C SER A 101 2.84 -8.10 0.84
N CYS A 102 3.04 -6.85 0.42
CA CYS A 102 2.40 -5.69 1.01
C CYS A 102 0.86 -5.75 0.96
N SER A 103 0.30 -6.50 0.02
CA SER A 103 -1.14 -6.68 -0.14
C SER A 103 -1.80 -7.36 1.08
N ASP A 104 -1.03 -8.00 1.96
CA ASP A 104 -1.54 -8.58 3.20
C ASP A 104 -2.23 -7.55 4.09
N PHE A 105 -1.69 -6.34 4.19
CA PHE A 105 -2.31 -5.29 5.03
C PHE A 105 -3.70 -4.91 4.52
N GLY A 106 -3.82 -4.62 3.22
CA GLY A 106 -5.08 -4.23 2.61
C GLY A 106 -6.10 -5.37 2.55
N ALA A 107 -5.66 -6.56 2.14
CA ALA A 107 -6.52 -7.75 2.03
C ALA A 107 -7.10 -8.16 3.39
N ARG A 108 -6.28 -8.14 4.45
CA ARG A 108 -6.74 -8.45 5.82
C ARG A 108 -7.70 -7.40 6.33
N PHE A 109 -7.42 -6.12 6.12
CA PHE A 109 -8.32 -5.04 6.54
C PHE A 109 -9.70 -5.18 5.90
N ILE A 110 -9.75 -5.43 4.58
CA ILE A 110 -11.00 -5.73 3.86
C ILE A 110 -11.70 -6.96 4.46
N ALA A 111 -10.98 -8.07 4.62
CA ALA A 111 -11.55 -9.31 5.13
C ALA A 111 -12.20 -9.11 6.51
N ARG A 112 -11.54 -8.36 7.40
CA ARG A 112 -12.07 -8.06 8.74
C ARG A 112 -13.27 -7.14 8.70
N MET A 113 -13.33 -6.18 7.76
CA MET A 113 -14.52 -5.34 7.57
C MET A 113 -15.70 -6.15 6.99
N VAL A 114 -15.47 -6.95 5.96
CA VAL A 114 -16.50 -7.77 5.30
C VAL A 114 -17.12 -8.75 6.31
N SER A 115 -16.32 -9.40 7.15
CA SER A 115 -16.82 -10.35 8.15
C SER A 115 -17.81 -9.74 9.15
N ARG A 116 -17.66 -8.43 9.39
CA ARG A 116 -18.42 -7.65 10.36
C ARG A 116 -19.65 -6.97 9.76
N LEU A 117 -19.56 -6.56 8.50
CA LEU A 117 -20.70 -6.01 7.75
C LEU A 117 -21.73 -7.08 7.37
N ASP A 118 -21.28 -8.33 7.23
CA ASP A 118 -22.17 -9.45 6.95
C ASP A 118 -21.87 -10.68 7.83
N PRO A 119 -22.30 -10.64 9.11
CA PRO A 119 -22.11 -11.75 10.04
C PRO A 119 -22.91 -13.02 9.63
N ALA A 120 -23.94 -12.85 8.80
CA ALA A 120 -24.77 -13.92 8.27
C ALA A 120 -24.12 -14.66 7.09
N SER A 121 -23.03 -14.10 6.53
CA SER A 121 -22.23 -14.70 5.45
C SER A 121 -23.02 -14.91 4.16
N SER A 122 -23.83 -13.91 3.84
CA SER A 122 -24.58 -13.77 2.60
C SER A 122 -23.79 -13.10 1.47
N LEU A 123 -22.73 -12.37 1.79
CA LEU A 123 -21.87 -11.66 0.85
C LEU A 123 -20.78 -12.57 0.29
N CYS A 124 -20.53 -12.40 -1.00
CA CYS A 124 -19.36 -12.93 -1.69
C CYS A 124 -18.40 -11.77 -1.99
N ALA A 125 -17.11 -12.04 -1.95
CA ALA A 125 -16.08 -11.11 -2.39
C ALA A 125 -15.40 -11.63 -3.65
N ALA A 126 -14.87 -10.75 -4.49
CA ALA A 126 -14.24 -11.11 -5.75
C ALA A 126 -12.93 -10.33 -5.97
N VAL A 127 -11.86 -11.07 -6.25
CA VAL A 127 -10.56 -10.53 -6.64
C VAL A 127 -10.34 -10.84 -8.11
N ARG A 128 -9.96 -9.83 -8.89
CA ARG A 128 -9.64 -9.97 -10.32
C ARG A 128 -8.18 -9.61 -10.63
N THR A 129 -7.40 -9.31 -9.61
CA THR A 129 -6.00 -8.90 -9.71
C THR A 129 -5.11 -10.10 -9.37
N LEU A 130 -4.13 -10.36 -10.23
CA LEU A 130 -3.19 -11.47 -10.05
C LEU A 130 -2.29 -11.24 -8.83
N ALA A 131 -1.81 -10.00 -8.66
CA ALA A 131 -0.78 -9.65 -7.68
C ALA A 131 -1.25 -9.79 -6.22
N GLU A 132 -2.53 -9.54 -5.93
CA GLU A 132 -3.07 -9.62 -4.56
C GLU A 132 -3.71 -10.98 -4.23
N ALA A 133 -3.84 -11.87 -5.22
CA ALA A 133 -4.65 -13.09 -5.09
C ALA A 133 -4.25 -13.91 -3.87
N ASN A 134 -2.95 -14.14 -3.67
CA ASN A 134 -2.43 -14.90 -2.53
C ASN A 134 -2.75 -14.23 -1.18
N SER A 135 -2.56 -12.92 -1.05
CA SER A 135 -2.89 -12.17 0.18
C SER A 135 -4.38 -12.25 0.52
N PHE A 136 -5.26 -12.19 -0.48
CA PHE A 136 -6.69 -12.39 -0.27
C PHE A 136 -7.05 -13.83 0.11
N VAL A 137 -6.40 -14.84 -0.47
CA VAL A 137 -6.54 -16.24 -0.02
C VAL A 137 -6.18 -16.37 1.45
N CYS A 138 -5.03 -15.81 1.87
CA CYS A 138 -4.60 -15.83 3.25
C CYS A 138 -5.53 -15.05 4.19
N ALA A 139 -6.09 -13.93 3.73
CA ALA A 139 -6.97 -13.07 4.53
C ALA A 139 -8.37 -13.67 4.75
N PHE A 140 -8.95 -14.25 3.69
CA PHE A 140 -10.31 -14.83 3.68
C PHE A 140 -10.33 -16.30 4.06
N GLY A 141 -9.21 -17.02 4.02
CA GLY A 141 -9.16 -18.44 4.32
C GLY A 141 -9.73 -18.79 5.69
N GLY A 142 -10.71 -19.70 5.72
CA GLY A 142 -11.38 -20.12 6.95
C GLY A 142 -12.47 -19.16 7.45
N MET A 143 -12.73 -18.07 6.72
CA MET A 143 -13.92 -17.25 6.94
C MET A 143 -15.18 -17.93 6.40
N LYS A 144 -16.33 -17.45 6.86
CA LYS A 144 -17.63 -17.94 6.38
C LYS A 144 -18.00 -17.37 5.01
N GLN A 145 -17.51 -16.17 4.68
CA GLN A 145 -17.73 -15.54 3.39
C GLN A 145 -16.93 -16.25 2.30
N VAL A 146 -17.55 -16.38 1.13
CA VAL A 146 -16.91 -17.00 -0.04
C VAL A 146 -16.10 -15.95 -0.79
N LEU A 147 -14.85 -16.29 -1.11
CA LEU A 147 -13.99 -15.48 -1.97
C LEU A 147 -13.90 -16.11 -3.36
N TYR A 148 -14.29 -15.36 -4.38
CA TYR A 148 -14.09 -15.70 -5.77
C TYR A 148 -12.79 -15.09 -6.30
N LEU A 149 -12.02 -15.88 -7.03
CA LEU A 149 -10.78 -15.47 -7.67
C LEU A 149 -10.89 -15.66 -9.18
N ASP A 150 -10.77 -14.56 -9.92
CA ASP A 150 -10.61 -14.58 -11.37
C ASP A 150 -9.12 -14.45 -11.69
N CYS A 151 -8.38 -15.54 -11.47
CA CYS A 151 -6.95 -15.62 -11.71
C CYS A 151 -6.57 -17.04 -12.18
N PRO A 152 -5.45 -17.21 -12.89
CA PRO A 152 -4.92 -18.54 -13.19
C PRO A 152 -4.59 -19.27 -11.89
N SER A 153 -4.77 -20.60 -11.86
CA SER A 153 -4.49 -21.40 -10.65
C SER A 153 -3.03 -21.39 -10.21
N SER A 154 -2.11 -20.93 -11.06
CA SER A 154 -0.69 -20.74 -10.72
C SER A 154 -0.44 -19.52 -9.83
N ALA A 155 -1.43 -18.62 -9.68
CA ALA A 155 -1.32 -17.39 -8.89
C ALA A 155 -1.49 -17.61 -7.39
N VAL A 156 -1.96 -18.79 -7.00
CA VAL A 156 -2.36 -19.10 -5.63
C VAL A 156 -1.87 -20.49 -5.24
N PRO A 157 -1.82 -20.81 -3.93
CA PRO A 157 -1.38 -22.12 -3.47
C PRO A 157 -2.19 -23.27 -4.08
N SER A 158 -1.54 -24.41 -4.29
CA SER A 158 -2.18 -25.61 -4.87
C SER A 158 -3.29 -26.19 -3.98
N SER A 159 -3.25 -25.90 -2.68
CA SER A 159 -4.29 -26.23 -1.72
C SER A 159 -4.95 -24.94 -1.23
N LEU A 160 -6.25 -24.82 -1.51
CA LEU A 160 -7.06 -23.67 -1.11
C LEU A 160 -8.03 -24.03 0.02
N PRO A 161 -8.35 -23.07 0.91
CA PRO A 161 -9.44 -23.21 1.88
C PRO A 161 -10.79 -23.43 1.18
N GLU A 162 -11.72 -24.13 1.84
CA GLU A 162 -13.02 -24.51 1.26
C GLU A 162 -13.87 -23.33 0.80
N ASN A 163 -13.70 -22.16 1.42
CA ASN A 163 -14.44 -20.95 1.10
C ASN A 163 -13.83 -20.13 -0.05
N ILE A 164 -12.77 -20.62 -0.70
CA ILE A 164 -12.10 -19.95 -1.82
C ILE A 164 -12.43 -20.69 -3.13
N VAL A 165 -12.92 -19.94 -4.12
CA VAL A 165 -13.37 -20.48 -5.40
C VAL A 165 -12.66 -19.76 -6.55
N ILE A 166 -11.84 -20.49 -7.32
CA ILE A 166 -11.32 -19.97 -8.60
C ILE A 166 -12.40 -20.13 -9.67
N SER A 167 -12.88 -19.03 -10.24
CA SER A 167 -13.88 -19.05 -11.30
C SER A 167 -13.90 -17.76 -12.12
N ASP A 168 -14.09 -17.91 -13.43
CA ASP A 168 -14.40 -16.82 -14.37
C ASP A 168 -15.87 -16.35 -14.28
N LYS A 169 -16.71 -17.08 -13.55
CA LYS A 169 -18.14 -16.80 -13.33
C LYS A 169 -18.38 -16.29 -11.92
N ILE A 170 -17.98 -15.04 -11.70
CA ILE A 170 -18.20 -14.34 -10.43
C ILE A 170 -19.69 -13.96 -10.32
N PRO A 171 -20.33 -14.16 -9.14
CA PRO A 171 -21.69 -13.67 -8.88
C PRO A 171 -21.84 -12.16 -9.09
N ASP A 172 -22.96 -11.72 -9.66
CA ASP A 172 -23.20 -10.30 -9.97
C ASP A 172 -23.25 -9.40 -8.71
N ASP A 173 -23.58 -9.98 -7.55
CA ASP A 173 -23.65 -9.32 -6.24
C ASP A 173 -22.35 -9.44 -5.43
N ALA A 174 -21.30 -10.05 -5.99
CA ALA A 174 -20.01 -10.15 -5.32
C ALA A 174 -19.32 -8.78 -5.24
N ILE A 175 -18.80 -8.46 -4.05
CA ILE A 175 -18.07 -7.21 -3.80
C ILE A 175 -16.70 -7.30 -4.45
N ALA A 176 -16.37 -6.32 -5.30
CA ALA A 176 -15.03 -6.19 -5.85
C ALA A 176 -14.05 -5.75 -4.73
N VAL A 177 -13.11 -6.63 -4.42
CA VAL A 177 -12.05 -6.39 -3.43
C VAL A 177 -10.71 -6.48 -4.15
N ASP A 178 -10.17 -5.34 -4.54
CA ASP A 178 -8.83 -5.21 -5.12
C ASP A 178 -8.16 -3.94 -4.59
N TRP A 179 -6.91 -3.70 -4.99
CA TRP A 179 -6.12 -2.56 -4.51
C TRP A 179 -6.76 -1.19 -4.74
N ARG A 180 -7.70 -1.04 -5.68
CA ARG A 180 -8.42 0.22 -5.94
C ARG A 180 -9.53 0.48 -4.93
N ASN A 181 -9.84 -0.50 -4.08
CA ASN A 181 -10.79 -0.34 -2.99
C ASN A 181 -10.18 0.52 -1.89
N THR A 182 -10.90 1.54 -1.42
CA THR A 182 -10.35 2.43 -0.38
C THR A 182 -10.03 1.71 0.92
N ALA A 183 -10.79 0.69 1.31
CA ALA A 183 -10.47 -0.09 2.51
C ALA A 183 -9.10 -0.80 2.39
N PHE A 184 -8.74 -1.24 1.18
CA PHE A 184 -7.41 -1.80 0.92
C PHE A 184 -6.32 -0.76 1.18
N ILE A 185 -6.47 0.44 0.59
CA ILE A 185 -5.52 1.55 0.74
C ILE A 185 -5.42 2.04 2.18
N LEU A 186 -6.54 2.08 2.93
CA LEU A 186 -6.54 2.43 4.35
C LEU A 186 -5.66 1.49 5.16
N GLY A 187 -5.87 0.17 5.01
CA GLY A 187 -5.03 -0.84 5.68
C GLY A 187 -3.55 -0.71 5.29
N LEU A 188 -3.27 -0.55 4.00
CA LEU A 188 -1.92 -0.45 3.46
C LEU A 188 -1.20 0.87 3.80
N SER A 189 -1.93 1.94 4.12
CA SER A 189 -1.34 3.25 4.47
C SER A 189 -0.69 3.26 5.85
N ILE A 190 -1.15 2.43 6.79
CA ILE A 190 -0.67 2.42 8.18
C ILE A 190 0.83 2.09 8.31
N PRO A 191 1.39 1.09 7.61
CA PRO A 191 2.84 0.88 7.57
C PRO A 191 3.66 2.12 7.26
N PHE A 192 3.18 3.00 6.37
CA PHE A 192 3.84 4.25 6.03
C PHE A 192 3.75 5.29 7.14
N VAL A 193 2.57 5.41 7.77
CA VAL A 193 2.40 6.27 8.96
C VAL A 193 3.34 5.83 10.07
N TYR A 194 3.38 4.52 10.35
CA TYR A 194 4.26 3.91 11.34
C TYR A 194 5.73 4.21 11.04
N ALA A 195 6.20 3.89 9.83
CA ALA A 195 7.60 4.07 9.45
C ALA A 195 8.03 5.54 9.50
N ALA A 196 7.19 6.46 9.02
CA ALA A 196 7.48 7.89 9.01
C ALA A 196 7.58 8.45 10.44
N LEU A 197 6.66 8.09 11.34
CA LEU A 197 6.67 8.56 12.72
C LEU A 197 7.86 8.02 13.51
N HIS A 198 8.13 6.72 13.41
CA HIS A 198 9.28 6.11 14.08
C HIS A 198 10.58 6.76 13.64
N ASP A 199 10.75 7.00 12.34
CA ASP A 199 11.93 7.66 11.80
C ASP A 199 12.06 9.13 12.26
N ALA A 200 10.97 9.90 12.22
CA ALA A 200 10.97 11.29 12.65
C ALA A 200 11.28 11.45 14.15
N ILE A 201 10.77 10.55 14.99
CA ILE A 201 10.97 10.59 16.45
C ILE A 201 12.39 10.18 16.83
N GLU A 202 12.95 9.17 16.15
CA GLU A 202 14.36 8.82 16.31
C GLU A 202 15.27 9.98 15.91
N ALA A 203 14.95 10.69 14.82
CA ALA A 203 15.70 11.86 14.39
C ALA A 203 15.61 13.03 15.39
N ASP A 204 14.42 13.32 15.92
CA ASP A 204 14.21 14.39 16.92
C ASP A 204 15.01 14.12 18.21
N ARG A 205 14.95 12.88 18.72
CA ARG A 205 15.72 12.43 19.89
C ARG A 205 17.23 12.57 19.67
N ALA A 206 17.71 12.26 18.47
CA ALA A 206 19.14 12.26 18.16
C ALA A 206 19.72 13.67 18.01
N PHE A 207 18.98 14.63 17.45
CA PHE A 207 19.56 15.91 17.01
C PHE A 207 19.10 17.15 17.81
N HIS A 208 18.02 17.10 18.60
CA HIS A 208 17.47 18.28 19.31
C HIS A 208 17.36 19.54 18.40
N SER A 209 17.27 19.34 17.09
CA SER A 209 17.48 20.39 16.09
C SER A 209 16.17 21.08 15.74
N LYS A 210 16.26 22.39 15.48
CA LYS A 210 15.09 23.22 15.11
C LYS A 210 14.53 22.95 13.71
N GLU A 211 15.24 22.20 12.87
CA GLU A 211 14.78 21.78 11.55
C GLU A 211 14.61 20.25 11.55
N VAL A 212 13.39 19.79 11.33
CA VAL A 212 13.05 18.37 11.16
C VAL A 212 12.92 18.11 9.67
N PHE A 213 13.86 17.35 9.09
CA PHE A 213 13.75 16.87 7.72
C PHE A 213 13.10 15.50 7.73
N PHE A 214 11.95 15.39 7.06
CA PHE A 214 11.22 14.14 6.94
C PHE A 214 11.86 13.20 5.91
N SER A 215 11.85 11.89 6.21
CA SER A 215 12.38 10.88 5.31
C SER A 215 11.65 10.86 3.98
N ASN A 216 12.43 10.75 2.90
CA ASN A 216 11.88 10.50 1.57
C ASN A 216 11.50 9.03 1.44
N PHE A 217 10.43 8.71 0.73
CA PHE A 217 10.05 7.32 0.45
C PHE A 217 10.40 6.98 -0.99
N VAL A 218 11.06 5.85 -1.21
CA VAL A 218 11.39 5.36 -2.55
C VAL A 218 10.61 4.08 -2.82
N ILE A 219 9.74 4.12 -3.83
CA ILE A 219 8.74 3.09 -4.15
C ILE A 219 8.85 2.71 -5.62
N SER A 220 8.73 1.42 -5.92
CA SER A 220 8.79 0.91 -7.29
C SER A 220 7.53 1.27 -8.07
N GLN A 221 7.68 1.60 -9.36
CA GLN A 221 6.58 1.80 -10.29
C GLN A 221 5.65 0.58 -10.40
N SER A 222 6.15 -0.63 -10.15
CA SER A 222 5.38 -1.88 -10.27
C SER A 222 4.28 -2.03 -9.21
N HIS A 223 4.24 -1.16 -8.20
CA HIS A 223 3.28 -1.21 -7.09
C HIS A 223 2.50 0.12 -6.96
N PRO A 224 1.56 0.40 -7.88
CA PRO A 224 0.73 1.61 -7.81
C PRO A 224 -0.04 1.76 -6.50
N GLU A 225 -0.45 0.65 -5.88
CA GLU A 225 -1.11 0.58 -4.59
C GLU A 225 -0.27 1.18 -3.45
N LEU A 226 1.06 1.05 -3.51
CA LEU A 226 1.97 1.66 -2.53
C LEU A 226 2.07 3.18 -2.73
N LEU A 227 1.97 3.66 -3.97
CA LEU A 227 1.92 5.12 -4.24
C LEU A 227 0.63 5.74 -3.69
N GLU A 228 -0.49 5.04 -3.82
CA GLU A 228 -1.76 5.44 -3.19
C GLU A 228 -1.67 5.46 -1.67
N ALA A 229 -1.16 4.37 -1.09
CA ALA A 229 -1.02 4.23 0.35
C ALA A 229 -0.09 5.29 0.98
N VAL A 230 1.07 5.58 0.38
CA VAL A 230 2.01 6.58 0.92
C VAL A 230 1.46 8.00 0.82
N LEU A 231 0.77 8.33 -0.28
CA LEU A 231 0.14 9.64 -0.45
C LEU A 231 -1.03 9.81 0.52
N PHE A 232 -1.80 8.75 0.73
CA PHE A 232 -2.85 8.72 1.74
C PHE A 232 -2.25 8.89 3.14
N ALA A 233 -1.19 8.15 3.49
CA ALA A 233 -0.47 8.29 4.75
C ALA A 233 0.04 9.72 5.00
N ARG A 234 0.60 10.37 3.97
CA ARG A 234 1.01 11.78 4.07
C ARG A 234 -0.19 12.71 4.30
N SER A 235 -1.33 12.39 3.70
CA SER A 235 -2.59 13.13 3.88
C SER A 235 -3.21 12.92 5.26
N LEU A 236 -2.91 11.79 5.93
CA LEU A 236 -3.17 11.55 7.36
C LEU A 236 -2.30 12.40 8.28
N GLY A 237 -1.32 13.13 7.73
CA GLY A 237 -0.38 13.97 8.47
C GLY A 237 0.92 13.28 8.88
N ALA A 238 1.20 12.09 8.32
CA ALA A 238 2.48 11.42 8.53
C ALA A 238 3.64 12.32 8.05
N PRO A 239 4.76 12.38 8.80
CA PRO A 239 5.92 13.20 8.48
C PRO A 239 6.73 12.60 7.32
N ILE A 240 6.20 12.74 6.11
CA ILE A 240 6.75 12.17 4.88
C ILE A 240 7.34 13.29 4.01
N GLY A 241 8.59 13.11 3.58
CA GLY A 241 9.29 14.00 2.67
C GLY A 241 8.86 13.81 1.21
N LYS A 242 9.84 13.75 0.30
CA LYS A 242 9.56 13.48 -1.12
C LYS A 242 9.15 12.02 -1.30
N ILE A 243 8.24 11.78 -2.25
CA ILE A 243 7.86 10.45 -2.69
C ILE A 243 8.51 10.23 -4.05
N ALA A 244 9.51 9.35 -4.08
CA ALA A 244 10.30 9.00 -5.24
C ALA A 244 9.79 7.70 -5.84
N VAL A 245 9.48 7.72 -7.13
CA VAL A 245 9.08 6.56 -7.92
C VAL A 245 10.30 6.04 -8.66
N ALA A 246 10.62 4.76 -8.46
CA ALA A 246 11.69 4.08 -9.18
C ALA A 246 11.11 3.28 -10.35
N GLU A 247 11.49 3.66 -11.56
CA GLU A 247 11.04 3.00 -12.78
C GLU A 247 12.11 2.03 -13.29
N SER A 248 11.79 0.73 -13.38
CA SER A 248 12.70 -0.32 -13.86
C SER A 248 12.30 -0.91 -15.22
N VAL A 249 11.10 -0.57 -15.71
CA VAL A 249 10.50 -1.19 -16.91
C VAL A 249 10.12 -0.14 -17.96
N SER A 250 9.61 1.03 -17.54
CA SER A 250 9.10 2.07 -18.43
C SER A 250 9.54 3.46 -17.97
N HIS A 251 9.14 4.50 -18.70
CA HIS A 251 9.36 5.90 -18.31
C HIS A 251 8.02 6.66 -18.20
N GLU A 252 6.89 5.95 -18.09
CA GLU A 252 5.57 6.54 -18.23
C GLU A 252 5.23 7.53 -17.12
N ILE A 253 5.65 7.27 -15.87
CA ILE A 253 5.39 8.17 -14.75
C ILE A 253 6.30 9.38 -14.86
N SER A 254 7.59 9.21 -15.18
CA SER A 254 8.50 10.36 -15.37
C SER A 254 8.10 11.23 -16.57
N ASP A 255 7.59 10.64 -17.65
CA ASP A 255 7.02 11.36 -18.79
C ASP A 255 5.76 12.15 -18.41
N PHE A 256 4.84 11.56 -17.65
CA PHE A 256 3.66 12.25 -17.15
C PHE A 256 4.02 13.44 -16.24
N LEU A 257 4.94 13.22 -15.30
CA LEU A 257 5.36 14.22 -14.33
C LEU A 257 6.05 15.41 -15.00
N SER A 258 6.78 15.16 -16.09
CA SER A 258 7.40 16.22 -16.91
C SER A 258 6.44 16.89 -17.91
N GLY A 259 5.20 16.41 -18.01
CA GLY A 259 4.19 16.95 -18.92
C GLY A 259 4.33 16.49 -20.37
N ARG A 260 5.08 15.41 -20.62
CA ARG A 260 5.28 14.83 -21.95
C ARG A 260 4.12 13.94 -22.40
N CYS A 261 3.38 13.35 -21.47
CA CYS A 261 2.20 12.53 -21.74
C CYS A 261 1.08 12.73 -20.70
N ASP A 262 -0.08 12.16 -20.99
CA ASP A 262 -1.18 12.01 -20.04
C ASP A 262 -0.84 10.98 -18.96
N ALA A 263 -1.57 11.02 -17.85
CA ALA A 263 -1.32 10.11 -16.73
C ALA A 263 -1.51 8.64 -17.14
N PRO A 264 -0.56 7.74 -16.82
CA PRO A 264 -0.70 6.31 -17.09
C PRO A 264 -1.80 5.68 -16.23
N GLU A 265 -2.26 4.49 -16.64
CA GLU A 265 -3.31 3.73 -15.95
C GLU A 265 -2.93 3.37 -14.51
N SER A 266 -1.64 3.19 -14.23
CA SER A 266 -1.11 2.95 -12.88
C SER A 266 -1.37 4.11 -11.91
N LEU A 267 -1.66 5.32 -12.38
CA LEU A 267 -2.06 6.46 -11.55
C LEU A 267 -3.57 6.69 -11.52
N SER A 268 -4.38 5.79 -12.10
CA SER A 268 -5.82 6.02 -12.25
C SER A 268 -6.55 6.17 -10.91
N GLY A 269 -6.25 5.35 -9.90
CA GLY A 269 -6.86 5.49 -8.57
C GLY A 269 -6.38 6.75 -7.83
N LEU A 270 -5.09 7.10 -7.94
CA LEU A 270 -4.56 8.38 -7.46
C LEU A 270 -5.30 9.60 -8.01
N ARG A 271 -5.74 9.56 -9.27
CA ARG A 271 -6.48 10.66 -9.90
C ARG A 271 -7.91 10.81 -9.39
N LEU A 272 -8.44 9.82 -8.65
CA LEU A 272 -9.68 9.95 -7.90
C LEU A 272 -9.51 10.82 -6.64
N LEU A 273 -8.28 10.90 -6.11
CA LEU A 273 -7.92 11.63 -4.90
C LEU A 273 -7.26 12.99 -5.19
N PHE A 274 -6.33 13.01 -6.13
CA PHE A 274 -5.45 14.14 -6.39
C PHE A 274 -5.57 14.62 -7.82
N SER A 275 -5.52 15.93 -8.01
CA SER A 275 -5.38 16.54 -9.33
C SER A 275 -4.01 16.22 -9.93
N ASP A 276 -3.91 16.23 -11.26
CA ASP A 276 -2.63 16.04 -11.95
C ASP A 276 -1.58 17.10 -11.56
N LYS A 277 -2.00 18.26 -11.04
CA LYS A 277 -1.11 19.28 -10.48
C LYS A 277 -0.53 18.82 -9.14
N GLU A 278 -1.39 18.39 -8.22
CA GLU A 278 -0.96 17.88 -6.91
C GLU A 278 -0.03 16.68 -7.04
N LEU A 279 -0.31 15.78 -7.99
CA LEU A 279 0.56 14.64 -8.29
C LEU A 279 1.96 15.09 -8.75
N ARG A 280 2.03 16.08 -9.65
CA ARG A 280 3.30 16.66 -10.12
C ARG A 280 4.09 17.40 -9.03
N GLU A 281 3.40 17.98 -8.06
CA GLU A 281 4.03 18.64 -6.91
C GLU A 281 4.47 17.62 -5.84
N SER A 282 3.83 16.44 -5.81
CA SER A 282 3.98 15.44 -4.75
C SER A 282 4.98 14.34 -5.06
N LEU A 283 5.10 13.97 -6.33
CA LEU A 283 5.88 12.83 -6.80
C LEU A 283 7.09 13.30 -7.59
N ALA A 284 8.17 12.53 -7.51
CA ALA A 284 9.28 12.61 -8.44
C ALA A 284 9.60 11.21 -8.94
N ALA A 285 9.96 11.03 -10.21
CA ALA A 285 10.24 9.73 -10.78
C ALA A 285 11.61 9.72 -11.44
N TRP A 286 12.33 8.61 -11.26
CA TRP A 286 13.62 8.35 -11.88
C TRP A 286 13.67 6.90 -12.33
N SER A 287 14.35 6.68 -13.44
CA SER A 287 14.51 5.35 -14.00
C SER A 287 15.87 4.79 -13.66
N ALA A 288 15.91 3.51 -13.31
CA ALA A 288 17.14 2.77 -13.04
C ALA A 288 17.42 1.82 -14.20
N SER A 289 18.61 1.93 -14.78
CA SER A 289 19.10 1.00 -15.80
C SER A 289 19.44 -0.37 -15.20
N ASP A 290 19.47 -1.40 -16.03
CA ASP A 290 19.85 -2.76 -15.58
C ASP A 290 21.23 -2.79 -14.90
N ALA A 291 22.20 -2.02 -15.40
CA ALA A 291 23.52 -1.93 -14.78
C ALA A 291 23.49 -1.26 -13.39
N GLU A 292 22.62 -0.26 -13.20
CA GLU A 292 22.44 0.40 -11.89
C GLU A 292 21.72 -0.53 -10.90
N ILE A 293 20.76 -1.32 -11.37
CA ILE A 293 20.05 -2.34 -10.58
C ILE A 293 21.03 -3.45 -10.16
N GLU A 294 21.82 -4.00 -11.07
CA GLU A 294 22.85 -5.01 -10.77
C GLU A 294 23.86 -4.49 -9.73
N ALA A 295 24.33 -3.25 -9.91
CA ALA A 295 25.24 -2.61 -8.96
C ALA A 295 24.60 -2.41 -7.56
N SER A 296 23.28 -2.32 -7.49
CA SER A 296 22.52 -2.12 -6.25
C SER A 296 22.44 -3.38 -5.41
N PHE A 297 22.27 -4.56 -6.03
CA PHE A 297 22.39 -5.85 -5.34
C PHE A 297 23.76 -6.00 -4.66
N VAL A 298 24.83 -5.77 -5.41
CA VAL A 298 26.21 -5.88 -4.88
C VAL A 298 26.45 -4.87 -3.77
N ARG A 299 26.06 -3.60 -3.99
CA ARG A 299 26.27 -2.53 -3.01
C ARG A 299 25.49 -2.77 -1.71
N SER A 300 24.24 -3.21 -1.80
CA SER A 300 23.41 -3.48 -0.62
C SER A 300 24.01 -4.61 0.22
N LEU A 301 24.45 -5.69 -0.43
CA LEU A 301 25.09 -6.80 0.29
C LEU A 301 26.43 -6.38 0.91
N ASP A 302 27.31 -5.73 0.15
CA ASP A 302 28.68 -5.41 0.59
C ASP A 302 28.74 -4.27 1.62
N LYS A 303 27.85 -3.27 1.50
CA LYS A 303 27.89 -2.05 2.33
C LYS A 303 26.89 -2.06 3.47
N ALA A 304 25.72 -2.65 3.26
CA ALA A 304 24.64 -2.67 4.25
C ALA A 304 24.46 -4.05 4.90
N GLY A 305 25.04 -5.11 4.34
CA GLY A 305 24.77 -6.49 4.78
C GLY A 305 23.31 -6.90 4.54
N TYR A 306 22.62 -6.22 3.62
CA TYR A 306 21.20 -6.41 3.36
C TYR A 306 20.98 -7.02 1.97
N VAL A 307 20.22 -8.11 1.90
CA VAL A 307 19.87 -8.78 0.65
C VAL A 307 18.58 -8.17 0.10
N LEU A 308 18.68 -7.52 -1.04
CA LEU A 308 17.50 -6.99 -1.75
C LEU A 308 16.71 -8.17 -2.34
N PRO A 309 15.39 -8.22 -2.16
CA PRO A 309 14.62 -9.42 -2.49
C PRO A 309 14.40 -9.62 -4.00
N ASN A 310 14.30 -8.53 -4.77
CA ASN A 310 13.97 -8.58 -6.19
C ASN A 310 14.49 -7.35 -6.98
N LYS A 311 14.25 -7.33 -8.29
CA LYS A 311 14.70 -6.28 -9.21
C LYS A 311 14.10 -4.92 -8.86
N GLU A 312 12.84 -4.89 -8.44
CA GLU A 312 12.08 -3.70 -8.06
C GLU A 312 12.71 -3.02 -6.85
N SER A 313 13.09 -3.82 -5.85
CA SER A 313 13.80 -3.38 -4.66
C SER A 313 15.18 -2.81 -4.98
N ALA A 314 15.91 -3.44 -5.91
CA ALA A 314 17.18 -2.95 -6.39
C ALA A 314 17.07 -1.66 -7.21
N ALA A 315 16.00 -1.49 -8.00
CA ALA A 315 15.72 -0.23 -8.67
C ALA A 315 15.46 0.91 -7.67
N CYS A 316 14.72 0.64 -6.60
CA CYS A 316 14.49 1.63 -5.55
C CYS A 316 15.79 2.02 -4.84
N GLU A 317 16.65 1.04 -4.52
CA GLU A 317 17.95 1.34 -3.91
C GLU A 317 18.89 2.10 -4.86
N ALA A 318 18.83 1.83 -6.17
CA ALA A 318 19.55 2.59 -7.20
C ALA A 318 19.12 4.07 -7.22
N VAL A 319 17.82 4.32 -7.30
CA VAL A 319 17.25 5.68 -7.30
C VAL A 319 17.62 6.41 -6.01
N ARG A 320 17.49 5.73 -4.86
CA ARG A 320 17.92 6.26 -3.58
C ARG A 320 19.41 6.63 -3.60
N PHE A 321 20.28 5.74 -4.07
CA PHE A 321 21.72 5.97 -4.11
C PHE A 321 22.11 7.17 -4.98
N LEU A 322 21.51 7.29 -6.16
CA LEU A 322 21.87 8.31 -7.16
C LEU A 322 21.27 9.68 -6.85
N HIS A 323 20.04 9.72 -6.33
CA HIS A 323 19.28 10.97 -6.17
C HIS A 323 19.12 11.43 -4.73
N PHE A 324 19.34 10.54 -3.76
CA PHE A 324 19.25 10.82 -2.32
C PHE A 324 20.49 10.29 -1.56
N PRO A 325 21.72 10.68 -1.96
CA PRO A 325 22.95 10.14 -1.38
C PRO A 325 23.16 10.56 0.08
N VAL A 326 22.56 11.68 0.51
CA VAL A 326 22.75 12.26 1.85
C VAL A 326 21.44 12.47 2.61
N GLN A 327 20.32 12.60 1.90
CA GLN A 327 19.01 12.80 2.52
C GLN A 327 18.53 11.50 3.16
N GLN A 328 17.84 11.63 4.29
CA GLN A 328 17.17 10.51 4.93
C GLN A 328 16.12 9.92 3.98
N SER A 329 16.16 8.60 3.82
CA SER A 329 15.32 7.87 2.89
C SER A 329 14.87 6.52 3.46
N ILE A 330 13.64 6.14 3.15
CA ILE A 330 13.07 4.83 3.42
C ILE A 330 12.80 4.18 2.07
N VAL A 331 13.49 3.08 1.79
CA VAL A 331 13.25 2.25 0.60
C VAL A 331 12.21 1.20 0.93
N VAL A 332 11.15 1.12 0.12
CA VAL A 332 10.01 0.22 0.40
C VAL A 332 10.19 -1.10 -0.34
N MET A 333 10.09 -2.21 0.39
CA MET A 333 10.17 -3.56 -0.17
C MET A 333 8.80 -4.21 -0.10
N ALA A 334 8.19 -4.39 -1.27
CA ALA A 334 6.79 -4.79 -1.37
C ALA A 334 6.58 -6.29 -1.17
N GLU A 335 7.47 -7.13 -1.71
CA GLU A 335 7.29 -8.57 -1.79
C GLU A 335 8.63 -9.31 -1.81
N LEU A 336 8.59 -10.61 -1.51
CA LEU A 336 9.68 -11.53 -1.76
C LEU A 336 9.51 -12.18 -3.14
N ASP A 337 10.59 -12.30 -3.90
CA ASP A 337 10.57 -13.10 -5.12
C ASP A 337 10.44 -14.59 -4.74
N ALA A 338 9.35 -15.24 -5.15
CA ALA A 338 9.16 -16.68 -4.93
C ALA A 338 10.16 -17.57 -5.70
N SER A 339 11.09 -16.95 -6.44
CA SER A 339 12.11 -17.60 -7.26
C SER A 339 13.51 -17.64 -6.61
N ALA A 340 13.66 -17.13 -5.37
CA ALA A 340 14.90 -17.20 -4.61
C ALA A 340 15.02 -18.51 -3.80
N ASP A 341 14.94 -19.66 -4.47
CA ASP A 341 15.37 -20.98 -3.96
C ASP A 341 16.59 -21.49 -4.76
#